data_AF-A0A6B2CGH5-F1
#
_entry.id   AF-A0A6B2CGH5-F1
#
_cell.length_a   1.000
_cell.length_b   1.000
_cell.length_c   1.000
_cell.angle_alpha   90.00
_cell.angle_beta   90.00
_cell.angle_gamma   90.00
#
_symmetry.space_group_name_H-M   'P 1'
#
loop_
_entity.id
_entity.type
_entity.pdbx_description
1 polymer ?
#
loop_
_entity_poly.entity_id
_entity_poly.type
_entity_poly.pdbx_seq_one_letter_code
_entity_poly.pdbx_strand_id
1 'polypeptide(L)'
;MKDTRCYKIRPGEEWPHIAVVYDCPVEFEFGNVNDIKDKITNLLGELGVKGSVEFSSNEAIGSRTMLFRLHFKPEGYASAYIGVRLVATANEVRRILLIFPRELETLAGVIEGRLGLIEYDPGRDLRVRENIPLDEQTYIPYPVIYAVKGLPRVSPGEWFLEVKGLVEKAVVLRYEDLVKQPLTTITVDFHCVTGWSVRSRVYRGVDVKYILET
;
A
#
# COMPACT_ATOMS: atom_id res chain seq x y z
N MET A 1 -17.31 -5.41 16.82
CA MET A 1 -16.07 -4.80 17.34
C MET A 1 -16.03 -4.51 18.84
N LYS A 2 -17.00 -4.94 19.69
CA LYS A 2 -16.92 -4.70 21.15
C LYS A 2 -15.67 -5.32 21.84
N ASP A 3 -14.95 -6.21 21.16
CA ASP A 3 -13.76 -6.92 21.66
C ASP A 3 -12.43 -6.55 20.95
N THR A 4 -12.40 -5.53 20.09
CA THR A 4 -11.12 -5.16 19.44
C THR A 4 -10.22 -4.47 20.46
N ARG A 5 -9.26 -5.26 20.97
CA ARG A 5 -8.28 -4.83 21.97
C ARG A 5 -7.10 -4.16 21.29
N CYS A 6 -6.99 -2.84 21.38
CA CYS A 6 -5.90 -2.07 20.78
C CYS A 6 -4.90 -1.60 21.84
N TYR A 7 -3.64 -1.44 21.44
CA TYR A 7 -2.63 -0.77 22.24
C TYR A 7 -2.63 0.73 21.94
N LYS A 8 -2.57 1.54 22.99
CA LYS A 8 -2.41 2.99 22.89
C LYS A 8 -0.94 3.34 23.04
N ILE A 9 -0.34 3.89 22.00
CA ILE A 9 1.06 4.32 21.98
C ILE A 9 1.08 5.84 21.91
N ARG A 10 1.78 6.47 22.86
CA ARG A 10 2.08 7.90 22.83
C ARG A 10 3.48 8.08 22.24
N PRO A 11 3.61 8.69 21.06
CA PRO A 11 4.91 8.93 20.45
C PRO A 11 5.79 9.83 21.34
N GLY A 12 7.09 9.56 21.36
CA GLY A 12 8.08 10.39 22.05
C GLY A 12 8.34 11.73 21.36
N GLU A 13 9.26 12.52 21.93
CA GLU A 13 9.61 13.87 21.45
C GLU A 13 10.10 13.90 19.99
N GLU A 14 10.62 12.78 19.50
CA GLU A 14 11.06 12.57 18.11
C GLU A 14 9.91 12.56 17.07
N TRP A 15 8.64 12.47 17.51
CA TRP A 15 7.47 12.53 16.64
C TRP A 15 6.45 13.58 17.11
N PRO A 16 6.81 14.88 17.15
CA PRO A 16 6.02 15.91 17.84
C PRO A 16 4.64 16.15 17.20
N HIS A 17 4.50 15.86 15.92
CA HIS A 17 3.25 16.07 15.16
C HIS A 17 2.23 14.94 15.31
N ILE A 18 2.58 13.83 15.95
CA ILE A 18 1.68 12.69 16.17
C ILE A 18 1.13 12.77 17.59
N ALA A 19 -0.20 12.78 17.73
CA ALA A 19 -0.87 12.77 19.04
C ALA A 19 -0.85 11.40 19.69
N VAL A 20 -1.28 10.39 18.93
CA VAL A 20 -1.45 9.02 19.42
C VAL A 20 -1.42 8.04 18.27
N VAL A 21 -0.95 6.84 18.54
CA VAL A 21 -1.07 5.69 17.64
C VAL A 21 -1.87 4.61 18.34
N TYR A 22 -2.89 4.09 17.66
CA TYR A 22 -3.60 2.89 18.09
C TYR A 22 -3.13 1.71 17.24
N ASP A 23 -2.54 0.71 17.89
CA ASP A 23 -2.10 -0.54 17.26
C ASP A 23 -3.11 -1.64 17.61
N CYS A 24 -3.88 -2.07 16.61
CA CYS A 24 -4.99 -2.98 16.78
C CYS A 24 -4.70 -4.31 16.07
N PRO A 25 -4.59 -5.45 16.78
CA PRO A 25 -4.67 -6.77 16.16
C PRO A 25 -6.06 -6.96 15.56
N VAL A 26 -6.08 -7.42 14.32
CA VAL A 26 -7.30 -7.69 13.55
C VAL A 26 -7.09 -8.96 12.74
N GLU A 27 -8.17 -9.60 12.32
CA GLU A 27 -8.09 -10.73 11.39
C GLU A 27 -9.20 -10.56 10.35
N PHE A 28 -8.81 -10.20 9.12
CA PHE A 28 -9.72 -10.22 7.98
C PHE A 28 -8.97 -10.47 6.68
N GLU A 29 -9.60 -11.21 5.79
CA GLU A 29 -9.07 -11.49 4.46
C GLU A 29 -9.39 -10.36 3.47
N PHE A 30 -8.53 -10.20 2.48
CA PHE A 30 -8.73 -9.29 1.36
C PHE A 30 -8.36 -9.99 0.05
N GLY A 31 -9.21 -9.81 -0.96
CA GLY A 31 -8.93 -10.18 -2.33
C GLY A 31 -8.20 -9.07 -3.06
N ASN A 32 -8.51 -7.80 -2.79
CA ASN A 32 -7.95 -6.61 -3.43
C ASN A 32 -7.86 -5.37 -2.51
N VAL A 33 -7.22 -4.29 -3.00
CA VAL A 33 -7.06 -3.03 -2.24
C VAL A 33 -8.39 -2.36 -1.91
N ASN A 34 -9.44 -2.52 -2.71
CA ASN A 34 -10.75 -1.95 -2.37
C ASN A 34 -11.38 -2.69 -1.19
N ASP A 35 -11.22 -4.00 -1.08
CA ASP A 35 -11.69 -4.75 0.10
C ASP A 35 -11.06 -4.20 1.39
N ILE A 36 -9.76 -3.88 1.34
CA ILE A 36 -9.05 -3.19 2.43
C ILE A 36 -9.68 -1.83 2.74
N LYS A 37 -9.91 -1.01 1.71
CA LYS A 37 -10.49 0.33 1.88
C LYS A 37 -11.89 0.27 2.49
N ASP A 38 -12.71 -0.66 2.04
CA ASP A 38 -14.08 -0.87 2.53
C ASP A 38 -14.07 -1.32 3.98
N LYS A 39 -13.17 -2.26 4.34
CA LYS A 39 -12.98 -2.70 5.73
C LYS A 39 -12.54 -1.55 6.64
N ILE A 40 -11.58 -0.73 6.23
CA ILE A 40 -11.16 0.45 7.02
C ILE A 40 -12.30 1.46 7.15
N THR A 41 -13.03 1.72 6.07
CA THR A 41 -14.15 2.68 6.07
C THR A 41 -15.24 2.24 7.05
N ASN A 42 -15.61 0.96 7.02
CA ASN A 42 -16.59 0.39 7.94
C ASN A 42 -16.08 0.40 9.40
N LEU A 43 -14.83 -0.01 9.63
CA LEU A 43 -14.18 0.02 10.94
C LEU A 43 -14.25 1.41 11.58
N LEU A 44 -13.81 2.45 10.86
CA LEU A 44 -13.82 3.82 11.38
C LEU A 44 -15.25 4.37 11.50
N GLY A 45 -16.16 3.98 10.60
CA GLY A 45 -17.58 4.29 10.68
C GLY A 45 -18.25 3.74 11.95
N GLU A 46 -17.97 2.49 12.32
CA GLU A 46 -18.43 1.87 13.58
C GLU A 46 -17.88 2.62 14.82
N LEU A 47 -16.65 3.13 14.72
CA LEU A 47 -16.04 4.00 15.74
C LEU A 47 -16.58 5.44 15.71
N GLY A 48 -17.54 5.75 14.85
CA GLY A 48 -18.21 7.05 14.78
C GLY A 48 -17.50 8.09 13.94
N VAL A 49 -16.54 7.68 13.11
CA VAL A 49 -15.77 8.55 12.24
C VAL A 49 -16.16 8.29 10.79
N LYS A 50 -16.82 9.26 10.16
CA LYS A 50 -17.13 9.23 8.72
C LYS A 50 -15.99 9.86 7.92
N GLY A 51 -15.79 9.37 6.70
CA GLY A 51 -14.70 9.83 5.85
C GLY A 51 -14.48 8.95 4.64
N SER A 52 -13.37 9.21 3.95
CA SER A 52 -12.95 8.44 2.77
C SER A 52 -11.55 7.88 2.95
N VAL A 53 -11.30 6.70 2.41
CA VAL A 53 -9.97 6.07 2.41
C VAL A 53 -9.29 6.25 1.07
N GLU A 54 -8.07 6.76 1.10
CA GLU A 54 -7.17 6.85 -0.04
C GLU A 54 -6.00 5.88 0.15
N PHE A 55 -5.78 4.99 -0.81
CA PHE A 55 -4.58 4.16 -0.86
C PHE A 55 -3.39 5.04 -1.25
N SER A 56 -2.26 4.90 -0.54
CA SER A 56 -1.05 5.65 -0.84
C SER A 56 0.07 4.75 -1.37
N SER A 57 0.42 3.68 -0.65
CA SER A 57 1.45 2.75 -1.11
C SER A 57 1.36 1.39 -0.40
N ASN A 58 2.09 0.41 -0.92
CA ASN A 58 2.35 -0.85 -0.25
C ASN A 58 3.83 -1.24 -0.40
N GLU A 59 4.36 -1.95 0.58
CA GLU A 59 5.76 -2.41 0.62
C GLU A 59 5.81 -3.84 1.14
N ALA A 60 6.58 -4.71 0.50
CA ALA A 60 6.76 -6.08 0.98
C ALA A 60 7.88 -6.16 2.01
N ILE A 61 7.66 -6.98 3.03
CA ILE A 61 8.68 -7.45 3.96
C ILE A 61 8.80 -8.95 3.75
N GLY A 62 9.87 -9.37 3.07
CA GLY A 62 10.04 -10.75 2.63
C GLY A 62 9.01 -11.16 1.57
N SER A 63 8.65 -12.44 1.55
CA SER A 63 7.82 -13.02 0.49
C SER A 63 6.33 -13.10 0.81
N ARG A 64 5.95 -12.95 2.09
CA ARG A 64 4.58 -13.16 2.57
C ARG A 64 3.97 -11.95 3.25
N THR A 65 4.76 -10.99 3.71
CA THR A 65 4.24 -9.86 4.48
C THR A 65 4.17 -8.61 3.62
N MET A 66 3.03 -7.95 3.65
CA MET A 66 2.78 -6.68 2.97
C MET A 66 2.41 -5.61 3.98
N LEU A 67 3.13 -4.50 3.96
CA LEU A 67 2.76 -3.28 4.64
C LEU A 67 1.92 -2.42 3.69
N PHE A 68 0.70 -2.08 4.08
CA PHE A 68 -0.11 -1.10 3.35
C PHE A 68 -0.08 0.24 4.06
N ARG A 69 -0.02 1.31 3.28
CA ARG A 69 -0.10 2.70 3.71
C ARG A 69 -1.31 3.34 3.03
N LEU A 70 -2.26 3.76 3.86
CA LEU A 70 -3.47 4.46 3.44
C LEU A 70 -3.62 5.75 4.26
N HIS A 71 -4.46 6.65 3.76
CA HIS A 71 -4.88 7.87 4.43
C HIS A 71 -6.40 7.83 4.55
N PHE A 72 -6.90 7.92 5.78
CA PHE A 72 -8.32 8.14 6.00
C PHE A 72 -8.57 9.63 6.21
N LYS A 73 -9.38 10.24 5.35
CA LYS A 73 -9.75 11.65 5.41
C LYS A 73 -11.10 11.80 6.10
N PRO A 74 -11.14 12.24 7.38
CA PRO A 74 -12.40 12.39 8.08
C PRO A 74 -13.22 13.57 7.54
N GLU A 75 -14.54 13.41 7.51
CA GLU A 75 -15.46 14.49 7.17
C GLU A 75 -15.30 15.65 8.17
N GLY A 76 -15.31 16.89 7.66
CA GLY A 76 -15.14 18.10 8.48
C GLY A 76 -13.69 18.52 8.73
N TYR A 77 -12.69 17.76 8.26
CA TYR A 77 -11.26 18.10 8.39
C TYR A 77 -10.58 18.15 7.03
N ALA A 78 -10.53 19.35 6.43
CA ALA A 78 -10.10 19.51 5.04
C ALA A 78 -8.60 19.27 4.79
N SER A 79 -7.74 19.50 5.80
CA SER A 79 -6.28 19.49 5.65
C SER A 79 -5.56 18.38 6.41
N ALA A 80 -6.29 17.53 7.15
CA ALA A 80 -5.70 16.48 7.99
C ALA A 80 -6.25 15.09 7.62
N TYR A 81 -5.44 14.06 7.86
CA TYR A 81 -5.85 12.67 7.66
C TYR A 81 -5.33 11.80 8.81
N ILE A 82 -6.04 10.70 9.07
CA ILE A 82 -5.55 9.63 9.93
C ILE A 82 -4.65 8.74 9.07
N GLY A 83 -3.39 8.58 9.46
CA GLY A 83 -2.49 7.64 8.81
C GLY A 83 -2.91 6.22 9.15
N VAL A 84 -3.22 5.41 8.14
CA VAL A 84 -3.56 4.00 8.36
C VAL A 84 -2.42 3.14 7.84
N ARG A 85 -1.86 2.28 8.70
CA ARG A 85 -0.88 1.26 8.30
C ARG A 85 -1.46 -0.11 8.55
N LEU A 86 -1.31 -1.02 7.60
CA LEU A 86 -1.75 -2.39 7.77
C LEU A 86 -0.56 -3.32 7.63
N VAL A 87 -0.52 -4.35 8.47
CA VAL A 87 0.39 -5.48 8.30
C VAL A 87 -0.46 -6.66 7.84
N ALA A 88 -0.24 -7.09 6.59
CA ALA A 88 -0.87 -8.27 6.03
C ALA A 88 0.14 -9.39 5.88
N THR A 89 -0.29 -10.63 6.12
CA THR A 89 0.47 -11.83 5.79
C THR A 89 -0.36 -12.66 4.82
N ALA A 90 0.19 -12.96 3.65
CA ALA A 90 -0.55 -13.48 2.50
C ALA A 90 -1.74 -12.56 2.15
N ASN A 91 -2.97 -13.07 2.22
CA ASN A 91 -4.21 -12.37 1.93
C ASN A 91 -4.97 -11.94 3.20
N GLU A 92 -4.34 -11.97 4.37
CA GLU A 92 -4.99 -11.65 5.65
C GLU A 92 -4.32 -10.47 6.33
N VAL A 93 -5.09 -9.45 6.67
CA VAL A 93 -4.62 -8.33 7.51
C VAL A 93 -4.62 -8.79 8.96
N ARG A 94 -3.45 -8.68 9.60
CA ARG A 94 -3.20 -9.10 10.98
C ARG A 94 -3.16 -7.92 11.96
N ARG A 95 -2.77 -6.74 11.48
CA ARG A 95 -2.63 -5.55 12.33
C ARG A 95 -3.03 -4.28 11.58
N ILE A 96 -3.62 -3.34 12.30
CA ILE A 96 -3.89 -1.97 11.85
C ILE A 96 -3.26 -1.00 12.83
N LEU A 97 -2.48 -0.05 12.33
CA LEU A 97 -2.05 1.10 13.08
C LEU A 97 -2.82 2.33 12.58
N LEU A 98 -3.51 2.99 13.50
CA LEU A 98 -4.19 4.26 13.27
C LEU A 98 -3.35 5.37 13.90
N ILE A 99 -2.79 6.22 13.06
CA ILE A 99 -1.85 7.29 13.42
C ILE A 99 -2.62 8.61 13.37
N PHE A 100 -2.89 9.18 14.53
CA PHE A 100 -3.60 10.45 14.65
C PHE A 100 -2.60 11.60 14.76
N PRO A 101 -2.60 12.54 13.80
CA PRO A 101 -1.85 13.78 13.96
C PRO A 101 -2.51 14.66 15.03
N ARG A 102 -1.77 15.64 15.55
CA ARG A 102 -2.25 16.56 16.63
C ARG A 102 -3.55 17.28 16.28
N GLU A 103 -3.74 17.62 15.01
CA GLU A 103 -4.93 18.28 14.48
C GLU A 103 -6.21 17.42 14.62
N LEU A 104 -6.05 16.11 14.79
CA LEU A 104 -7.14 15.14 14.95
C LEU A 104 -7.23 14.56 16.37
N GLU A 105 -6.61 15.20 17.37
CA GLU A 105 -6.60 14.70 18.76
C GLU A 105 -8.01 14.60 19.36
N THR A 106 -8.91 15.55 19.05
CA THR A 106 -10.33 15.48 19.45
C THR A 106 -11.02 14.24 18.89
N LEU A 107 -10.75 13.91 17.62
CA LEU A 107 -11.31 12.73 16.96
C LEU A 107 -10.72 11.43 17.52
N ALA A 108 -9.44 11.45 17.92
CA ALA A 108 -8.81 10.35 18.61
C ALA A 108 -9.53 10.03 19.93
N GLY A 109 -9.96 11.05 20.68
CA GLY A 109 -10.76 10.87 21.90
C GLY A 109 -12.14 10.26 21.66
N VAL A 110 -12.79 10.57 20.53
CA VAL A 110 -14.09 9.97 20.14
C VAL A 110 -13.97 8.46 19.95
N ILE A 111 -12.92 8.01 19.25
CA ILE A 111 -12.71 6.59 19.02
C ILE A 111 -12.20 5.87 20.26
N GLU A 112 -11.40 6.54 21.11
CA GLU A 112 -10.83 5.97 22.32
C GLU A 112 -11.91 5.40 23.24
N GLY A 113 -13.01 6.14 23.43
CA GLY A 113 -14.15 5.69 24.25
C GLY A 113 -14.90 4.48 23.68
N ARG A 114 -14.58 4.05 22.46
CA ARG A 114 -15.22 2.92 21.77
C ARG A 114 -14.25 1.76 21.49
N LEU A 115 -12.96 1.95 21.78
CA LEU A 115 -11.93 0.91 21.66
C LEU A 115 -11.75 0.19 23.00
N GLY A 116 -11.53 -1.12 22.96
CA GLY A 116 -11.00 -1.82 24.12
C GLY A 116 -9.50 -1.55 24.20
N LEU A 117 -9.02 -0.75 25.14
CA LEU A 117 -7.58 -0.50 25.27
C LEU A 117 -6.93 -1.53 26.20
N ILE A 118 -5.76 -2.04 25.78
CA ILE A 118 -4.92 -2.94 26.56
C ILE A 118 -3.47 -2.46 26.63
N GLU A 119 -2.73 -2.94 27.61
CA GLU A 119 -1.30 -2.67 27.76
C GLU A 119 -0.50 -3.37 26.64
N TYR A 120 0.51 -2.67 26.11
CA TYR A 120 1.34 -3.17 25.02
C TYR A 120 2.15 -4.40 25.42
N ASP A 121 1.83 -5.53 24.79
CA ASP A 121 2.52 -6.81 24.98
C ASP A 121 2.82 -7.45 23.62
N PRO A 122 4.00 -7.20 23.02
CA PRO A 122 4.35 -7.76 21.73
C PRO A 122 4.46 -9.29 21.78
N GLY A 123 4.75 -9.88 22.96
CA GLY A 123 4.88 -11.33 23.12
C GLY A 123 3.57 -12.09 22.87
N ARG A 124 2.42 -11.46 23.11
CA ARG A 124 1.09 -12.05 22.81
C ARG A 124 0.79 -12.13 21.32
N ASP A 125 1.30 -11.18 20.55
CA ASP A 125 1.00 -11.05 19.12
C ASP A 125 2.05 -11.71 18.22
N LEU A 126 3.23 -12.01 18.76
CA LEU A 126 4.29 -12.74 18.07
C LEU A 126 3.94 -14.23 17.99
N ARG A 127 3.43 -14.68 16.84
CA ARG A 127 3.40 -16.12 16.53
C ARG A 127 4.81 -16.57 16.13
N VAL A 128 5.33 -17.58 16.83
CA VAL A 128 6.62 -18.21 16.49
C VAL A 128 6.56 -18.74 15.06
N ARG A 129 7.62 -18.47 14.28
CA ARG A 129 7.74 -18.81 12.87
C ARG A 129 7.42 -20.28 12.58
N GLU A 130 6.59 -20.52 11.57
CA GLU A 130 6.76 -21.71 10.74
C GLU A 130 8.06 -21.53 9.92
N ASN A 131 8.82 -22.60 9.71
CA ASN A 131 10.01 -22.58 8.87
C ASN A 131 9.62 -22.18 7.43
N ILE A 132 9.82 -20.91 7.07
CA ILE A 132 9.61 -20.43 5.70
C ILE A 132 10.92 -20.67 4.93
N PRO A 133 10.93 -21.55 3.91
CA PRO A 133 12.08 -21.70 3.03
C PRO A 133 12.38 -20.37 2.33
N LEU A 134 13.63 -19.93 2.35
CA LEU A 134 14.07 -18.63 1.82
C LEU A 134 14.20 -18.61 0.28
N ASP A 135 13.89 -19.73 -0.37
CA ASP A 135 14.42 -20.03 -1.70
C ASP A 135 13.31 -20.18 -2.77
N GLU A 136 12.04 -20.09 -2.38
CA GLU A 136 10.90 -20.33 -3.26
C GLU A 136 10.16 -19.03 -3.62
N GLN A 137 9.81 -18.90 -4.90
CA GLN A 137 8.93 -17.83 -5.38
C GLN A 137 7.55 -17.96 -4.73
N THR A 138 7.18 -16.98 -3.91
CA THR A 138 5.85 -16.94 -3.30
C THR A 138 4.89 -16.17 -4.18
N TYR A 139 3.78 -16.79 -4.56
CA TYR A 139 2.73 -16.10 -5.30
C TYR A 139 1.91 -15.20 -4.37
N ILE A 140 1.87 -13.92 -4.72
CA ILE A 140 1.13 -12.88 -4.01
C ILE A 140 0.05 -12.27 -4.93
N PRO A 141 -1.04 -11.73 -4.37
CA PRO A 141 -2.17 -11.27 -5.20
C PRO A 141 -1.88 -9.95 -5.94
N TYR A 142 -0.91 -9.16 -5.48
CA TYR A 142 -0.58 -7.83 -6.03
C TYR A 142 0.91 -7.60 -6.16
N PRO A 143 1.37 -6.83 -7.15
CA PRO A 143 2.77 -6.45 -7.25
C PRO A 143 3.18 -5.56 -6.07
N VAL A 144 4.45 -5.68 -5.70
CA VAL A 144 5.11 -4.77 -4.75
C VAL A 144 5.67 -3.61 -5.54
N ILE A 145 5.26 -2.38 -5.20
CA ILE A 145 5.78 -1.17 -5.85
C ILE A 145 7.04 -0.72 -5.11
N TYR A 146 8.19 -0.86 -5.77
CA TYR A 146 9.48 -0.45 -5.22
C TYR A 146 9.79 1.00 -5.60
N ALA A 147 9.63 1.93 -4.65
CA ALA A 147 9.82 3.36 -4.86
C ALA A 147 10.93 3.92 -3.94
N VAL A 148 12.13 3.32 -3.99
CA VAL A 148 13.27 3.70 -3.12
C VAL A 148 13.61 5.19 -3.20
N LYS A 149 13.47 5.79 -4.40
CA LYS A 149 13.73 7.21 -4.65
C LYS A 149 12.45 8.06 -4.71
N GLY A 150 11.33 7.52 -4.22
CA GLY A 150 10.00 8.11 -4.38
C GLY A 150 9.39 7.84 -5.76
N LEU A 151 8.15 8.29 -5.93
CA LEU A 151 7.44 8.24 -7.22
C LEU A 151 7.76 9.52 -8.02
N PRO A 152 8.21 9.41 -9.28
CA PRO A 152 8.45 10.59 -10.11
C PRO A 152 7.13 11.29 -10.44
N ARG A 153 7.14 12.63 -10.44
CA ARG A 153 6.07 13.42 -11.05
C ARG A 153 6.32 13.47 -12.55
N VAL A 154 5.41 12.93 -13.35
CA VAL A 154 5.54 12.86 -14.81
C VAL A 154 4.49 13.77 -15.44
N SER A 155 4.94 14.73 -16.25
CA SER A 155 4.07 15.54 -17.12
C SER A 155 4.09 14.94 -18.52
N PRO A 156 2.96 14.42 -19.05
CA PRO A 156 2.93 13.80 -20.37
C PRO A 156 3.44 14.71 -21.51
N GLY A 157 3.26 16.03 -21.39
CA GLY A 157 3.73 16.99 -22.39
C GLY A 157 5.25 17.21 -22.41
N GLU A 158 5.94 16.85 -21.33
CA GLU A 158 7.40 16.95 -21.20
C GLU A 158 8.10 15.59 -21.37
N TRP A 159 7.32 14.51 -21.41
CA TRP A 159 7.84 13.15 -21.47
C TRP A 159 8.16 12.72 -22.90
N PHE A 160 9.31 12.07 -23.06
CA PHE A 160 9.68 11.39 -24.30
C PHE A 160 10.48 10.11 -23.99
N LEU A 161 10.39 9.14 -24.90
CA LEU A 161 11.23 7.95 -24.96
C LEU A 161 12.35 8.20 -25.96
N GLU A 162 13.60 8.06 -25.52
CA GLU A 162 14.78 8.11 -26.39
C GLU A 162 15.38 6.70 -26.51
N VAL A 163 15.48 6.19 -27.74
CA VAL A 163 16.16 4.94 -28.09
C VAL A 163 17.48 5.28 -28.77
N LYS A 164 18.60 4.91 -28.14
CA LYS A 164 19.97 5.23 -28.59
C LYS A 164 20.94 4.10 -28.25
N GLY A 165 22.19 4.23 -28.71
CA GLY A 165 23.25 3.24 -28.49
C GLY A 165 23.58 2.49 -29.77
N LEU A 166 23.70 1.16 -29.69
CA LEU A 166 23.98 0.29 -30.84
C LEU A 166 22.70 0.02 -31.64
N VAL A 167 22.13 1.07 -32.22
CA VAL A 167 20.94 1.02 -33.09
C VAL A 167 21.26 1.63 -34.44
N GLU A 168 20.66 1.10 -35.51
CA GLU A 168 20.82 1.66 -36.86
C GLU A 168 20.23 3.07 -36.96
N LYS A 169 19.11 3.30 -36.27
CA LYS A 169 18.39 4.58 -36.25
C LYS A 169 18.00 4.93 -34.83
N ALA A 170 18.55 6.02 -34.31
CA ALA A 170 18.12 6.59 -33.05
C ALA A 170 16.74 7.23 -33.20
N VAL A 171 15.85 7.02 -32.24
CA VAL A 171 14.47 7.51 -32.27
C VAL A 171 14.14 8.25 -30.98
N VAL A 172 13.46 9.38 -31.10
CA VAL A 172 12.85 10.11 -29.98
C VAL A 172 11.35 10.13 -30.20
N LEU A 173 10.59 9.48 -29.32
CA LEU A 173 9.13 9.45 -29.35
C LEU A 173 8.57 10.28 -28.21
N ARG A 174 7.80 11.32 -28.53
CA ARG A 174 6.98 12.00 -27.52
C ARG A 174 5.90 11.05 -27.02
N TYR A 175 5.39 11.31 -25.82
CA TYR A 175 4.28 10.50 -25.26
C TYR A 175 3.10 10.39 -26.23
N GLU A 176 2.72 11.49 -26.87
CA GLU A 176 1.62 11.57 -27.84
C GLU A 176 1.83 10.70 -29.08
N ASP A 177 3.09 10.50 -29.51
CA ASP A 177 3.41 9.68 -30.68
C ASP A 177 3.50 8.21 -30.30
N LEU A 178 3.98 7.91 -29.10
CA LEU A 178 4.05 6.55 -28.57
C LEU A 178 2.66 5.94 -28.41
N VAL A 179 1.69 6.68 -27.84
CA VAL A 179 0.34 6.14 -27.61
C VAL A 179 -0.49 5.96 -28.89
N LYS A 180 -0.06 6.54 -30.02
CA LYS A 180 -0.67 6.33 -31.34
C LYS A 180 -0.16 5.08 -32.03
N GLN A 181 0.93 4.47 -31.54
CA GLN A 181 1.47 3.25 -32.14
C GLN A 181 0.56 2.05 -31.87
N PRO A 182 0.70 0.96 -32.67
CA PRO A 182 -0.02 -0.29 -32.43
C PRO A 182 0.22 -0.81 -31.01
N LEU A 183 -0.87 -1.10 -30.30
CA LEU A 183 -0.83 -1.63 -28.94
C LEU A 183 -1.01 -3.15 -28.94
N THR A 184 -0.11 -3.84 -28.26
CA THR A 184 -0.18 -5.28 -28.00
C THR A 184 -0.62 -5.50 -26.55
N THR A 185 -1.41 -6.54 -26.31
CA THR A 185 -1.76 -7.01 -24.97
C THR A 185 -1.12 -8.37 -24.73
N ILE A 186 -0.44 -8.52 -23.60
CA ILE A 186 0.12 -9.80 -23.15
C ILE A 186 -0.40 -10.14 -21.76
N THR A 187 -0.55 -11.43 -21.49
CA THR A 187 -0.86 -11.97 -20.16
C THR A 187 0.29 -12.85 -19.73
N VAL A 188 1.03 -12.43 -18.70
CA VAL A 188 2.21 -13.15 -18.22
C VAL A 188 2.25 -13.12 -16.69
N ASP A 189 2.91 -14.11 -16.11
CA ASP A 189 3.27 -14.05 -14.69
C ASP A 189 4.44 -13.06 -14.52
N PHE A 190 4.40 -12.29 -13.43
CA PHE A 190 5.52 -11.45 -13.01
C PHE A 190 6.33 -12.17 -11.95
N HIS A 191 7.66 -12.20 -12.07
CA HIS A 191 8.56 -12.81 -11.11
C HIS A 191 9.59 -11.78 -10.61
N CYS A 192 9.64 -11.56 -9.30
CA CYS A 192 10.61 -10.67 -8.68
C CYS A 192 11.85 -11.44 -8.24
N VAL A 193 13.02 -10.86 -8.46
CA VAL A 193 14.29 -11.38 -7.95
C VAL A 193 14.34 -11.44 -6.42
N THR A 194 13.45 -10.70 -5.72
CA THR A 194 13.34 -10.71 -4.26
C THR A 194 12.36 -11.77 -3.72
N GLY A 195 12.00 -12.78 -4.53
CA GLY A 195 11.32 -13.99 -4.06
C GLY A 195 9.77 -13.97 -4.06
N TRP A 196 9.13 -13.05 -4.78
CA TRP A 196 7.67 -13.03 -4.94
C TRP A 196 7.24 -12.96 -6.41
N SER A 197 6.07 -13.53 -6.71
CA SER A 197 5.50 -13.61 -8.05
C SER A 197 4.03 -13.20 -8.06
N VAL A 198 3.52 -12.71 -9.20
CA VAL A 198 2.09 -12.38 -9.37
C VAL A 198 1.58 -13.05 -10.64
N ARG A 199 0.48 -13.79 -10.54
CA ARG A 199 -0.09 -14.52 -11.67
C ARG A 199 -0.84 -13.62 -12.65
N SER A 200 -0.80 -14.01 -13.92
CA SER A 200 -1.71 -13.56 -14.98
C SER A 200 -1.87 -12.04 -15.06
N ARG A 201 -0.74 -11.32 -15.03
CA ARG A 201 -0.74 -9.87 -15.20
C ARG A 201 -0.98 -9.53 -16.66
N VAL A 202 -1.98 -8.69 -16.87
CA VAL A 202 -2.31 -8.15 -18.19
C VAL A 202 -1.53 -6.86 -18.38
N TYR A 203 -0.63 -6.85 -19.35
CA TYR A 203 0.11 -5.65 -19.77
C TYR A 203 -0.36 -5.25 -21.16
N ARG A 204 -0.55 -3.95 -21.37
CA ARG A 204 -0.88 -3.37 -22.67
C ARG A 204 0.06 -2.22 -22.99
N GLY A 205 0.65 -2.23 -24.16
CA GLY A 205 1.63 -1.23 -24.57
C GLY A 205 2.10 -1.42 -26.00
N VAL A 206 3.04 -0.59 -26.42
CA VAL A 206 3.70 -0.73 -27.73
C VAL A 206 4.74 -1.83 -27.62
N ASP A 207 4.77 -2.73 -28.60
CA ASP A 207 5.81 -3.76 -28.66
C ASP A 207 7.19 -3.10 -28.88
N VAL A 208 8.18 -3.43 -28.06
CA VAL A 208 9.53 -2.90 -28.20
C VAL A 208 10.11 -3.25 -29.56
N LYS A 209 9.80 -4.43 -30.10
CA LYS A 209 10.27 -4.86 -31.42
C LYS A 209 9.77 -3.93 -32.52
N TYR A 210 8.52 -3.48 -32.42
CA TYR A 210 7.94 -2.51 -33.35
C TYR A 210 8.67 -1.17 -33.31
N ILE A 211 9.03 -0.68 -32.12
CA ILE A 211 9.78 0.58 -31.95
C ILE A 211 11.18 0.48 -32.59
N LEU A 212 11.84 -0.68 -32.48
CA LEU A 212 13.18 -0.91 -33.02
C LEU A 212 13.20 -1.07 -34.55
N GLU A 213 12.07 -1.39 -35.17
CA GLU A 213 11.93 -1.59 -36.62
C GLU A 213 11.41 -0.34 -37.36
N THR A 214 11.17 0.78 -36.65
CA THR A 214 10.64 2.04 -37.21
C THR A 214 11.74 3.02 -37.66
#